data_AF-A0A948ZR06-F1
#
_entry.id   AF-A0A948ZR06-F1
#
_cell.length_a   1.000
_cell.length_b   1.000
_cell.length_c   1.000
_cell.angle_alpha   90.00
_cell.angle_beta   90.00
_cell.angle_gamma   90.00
#
_symmetry.space_group_name_H-M   'P 1'
#
loop_
_entity.id
_entity.type
_entity.pdbx_description
1 polymer ?
#
loop_
_entity_poly.entity_id
_entity_poly.type
_entity_poly.pdbx_seq_one_letter_code
_entity_poly.pdbx_strand_id
1 'polypeptide(L)'
;MLIKQIDILVHPDFSQMPVPNWPLHESQLVLRKKWEERFELLEKQEDAILLYFSYLTINEVDRGLEDLSTITNKIKRDEIERIKKVKAMLGNRIIVFGWLAMPNFESFDKIFTSCGFTYVPKETKIHAYGEILGMCVWANANNVAQSLGIPNSNIEYNLEKSLTNNGSQEILNWQVFKMDKSFLFA
;
A
#
# COMPACT_ATOMS: atom_id res chain seq x y z
N MET A 1 18.04 13.92 3.68
CA MET A 1 17.07 14.46 2.71
C MET A 1 15.92 15.04 3.49
N LEU A 2 15.59 16.33 3.28
CA LEU A 2 14.44 16.96 3.94
C LEU A 2 13.16 16.53 3.21
N ILE A 3 12.28 15.82 3.90
CA ILE A 3 10.98 15.39 3.37
C ILE A 3 9.89 16.39 3.77
N LYS A 4 9.04 16.74 2.80
CA LYS A 4 7.85 17.58 3.01
C LYS A 4 6.56 16.80 2.89
N GLN A 5 6.61 15.61 2.29
CA GLN A 5 5.42 14.78 2.10
C GLN A 5 5.74 13.30 2.35
N ILE A 6 4.81 12.63 3.01
CA ILE A 6 4.82 11.18 3.24
C ILE A 6 3.56 10.62 2.62
N ASP A 7 3.72 9.84 1.55
CA ASP A 7 2.63 9.06 1.00
C ASP A 7 2.55 7.72 1.70
N ILE A 8 1.32 7.27 1.98
CA ILE A 8 1.04 6.01 2.66
C ILE A 8 0.06 5.22 1.79
N LEU A 9 0.55 4.13 1.19
CA LEU A 9 -0.28 3.15 0.49
C LEU A 9 -0.49 1.93 1.37
N VAL A 10 -1.76 1.61 1.67
CA VAL A 10 -2.12 0.50 2.57
C VAL A 10 -2.85 -0.63 1.86
N HIS A 11 -2.34 -1.84 2.04
CA HIS A 11 -2.96 -3.11 1.67
C HIS A 11 -3.44 -3.19 0.21
N PRO A 12 -2.60 -2.86 -0.78
CA PRO A 12 -3.03 -2.90 -2.17
C PRO A 12 -3.37 -4.33 -2.62
N ASP A 13 -4.56 -4.51 -3.15
CA ASP A 13 -5.16 -5.78 -3.60
C ASP A 13 -5.48 -6.81 -2.51
N PHE A 14 -5.51 -6.41 -1.24
CA PHE A 14 -5.76 -7.30 -0.11
C PHE A 14 -7.03 -8.14 -0.26
N SER A 15 -8.16 -7.53 -0.62
CA SER A 15 -9.44 -8.25 -0.75
C SER A 15 -9.41 -9.26 -1.89
N GLN A 16 -8.49 -9.15 -2.85
CA GLN A 16 -8.35 -10.07 -4.00
C GLN A 16 -7.38 -11.22 -3.73
N MET A 17 -6.56 -11.14 -2.69
CA MET A 17 -5.57 -12.18 -2.38
C MET A 17 -6.13 -13.58 -2.08
N PRO A 18 -7.33 -13.73 -1.48
CA PRO A 18 -7.91 -15.06 -1.23
C PRO A 18 -8.32 -15.82 -2.49
N VAL A 19 -8.46 -15.15 -3.65
CA VAL A 19 -8.93 -15.75 -4.92
C VAL A 19 -7.87 -15.62 -6.03
N PRO A 20 -6.75 -16.35 -5.90
CA PRO A 20 -5.50 -16.14 -6.66
C PRO A 20 -5.61 -16.11 -8.19
N ASN A 21 -6.60 -16.79 -8.76
CA ASN A 21 -6.72 -17.07 -10.19
C ASN A 21 -7.85 -16.31 -10.88
N TRP A 22 -8.55 -15.45 -10.14
CA TRP A 22 -9.70 -14.76 -10.67
C TRP A 22 -9.34 -13.41 -11.29
N PRO A 23 -10.16 -12.93 -12.24
CA PRO A 23 -10.00 -11.57 -12.74
C PRO A 23 -10.14 -10.57 -11.59
N LEU A 24 -9.53 -9.40 -11.76
CA LEU A 24 -9.71 -8.30 -10.83
C LEU A 24 -11.12 -7.72 -10.97
N HIS A 25 -11.70 -7.30 -9.86
CA HIS A 25 -12.90 -6.46 -9.89
C HIS A 25 -12.60 -5.12 -10.58
N GLU A 26 -13.59 -4.54 -11.26
CA GLU A 26 -13.42 -3.27 -11.99
C GLU A 26 -12.90 -2.14 -11.10
N SER A 27 -13.47 -1.99 -9.90
CA SER A 27 -12.99 -1.02 -8.91
C SER A 27 -11.51 -1.21 -8.56
N GLN A 28 -11.03 -2.45 -8.55
CA GLN A 28 -9.62 -2.75 -8.28
C GLN A 28 -8.72 -2.35 -9.45
N LEU A 29 -9.16 -2.59 -10.69
CA LEU A 29 -8.45 -2.13 -11.89
C LEU A 29 -8.31 -0.60 -11.91
N VAL A 30 -9.38 0.11 -11.57
CA VAL A 30 -9.38 1.58 -11.45
C VAL A 30 -8.38 2.04 -10.39
N LEU A 31 -8.40 1.42 -9.21
CA LEU A 31 -7.47 1.79 -8.14
C LEU A 31 -6.01 1.53 -8.49
N ARG A 32 -5.70 0.38 -9.09
CA ARG A 32 -4.34 0.08 -9.54
C ARG A 32 -3.81 1.17 -10.47
N LYS A 33 -4.61 1.61 -11.44
CA LYS A 33 -4.25 2.71 -12.34
C LYS A 33 -3.97 4.01 -11.58
N LYS A 34 -4.82 4.36 -10.62
CA LYS A 34 -4.64 5.59 -9.82
C LYS A 34 -3.42 5.53 -8.91
N TRP A 35 -3.06 4.34 -8.41
CA TRP A 35 -1.82 4.15 -7.66
C TRP A 35 -0.59 4.28 -8.56
N GLU A 36 -0.63 3.72 -9.76
CA GLU A 36 0.43 3.89 -10.77
C GLU A 36 0.65 5.35 -11.14
N GLU A 37 -0.42 6.08 -11.46
CA GLU A 37 -0.36 7.53 -11.70
C GLU A 37 0.25 8.28 -10.51
N ARG A 38 -0.05 7.84 -9.28
CA ARG A 38 0.54 8.44 -8.07
C ARG A 38 2.03 8.15 -7.95
N PHE A 39 2.49 6.94 -8.28
CA PHE A 39 3.92 6.61 -8.26
C PHE A 39 4.70 7.45 -9.27
N GLU A 40 4.17 7.63 -10.49
CA GLU A 40 4.78 8.50 -11.52
C GLU A 40 4.86 9.97 -11.09
N LEU A 41 3.90 10.44 -10.28
CA LEU A 41 3.97 11.77 -9.66
C LEU A 41 5.02 11.82 -8.55
N LEU A 42 5.10 10.80 -7.70
CA LEU A 42 6.09 10.71 -6.62
C LEU A 42 7.53 10.62 -7.15
N GLU A 43 7.74 9.99 -8.30
CA GLU A 43 9.03 9.96 -8.98
C GLU A 43 9.59 11.38 -9.17
N LYS A 44 8.71 12.33 -9.54
CA LYS A 44 9.03 13.74 -9.80
C LYS A 44 9.08 14.62 -8.54
N GLN A 45 8.65 14.11 -7.38
CA GLN A 45 8.62 14.82 -6.11
C GLN A 45 9.77 14.36 -5.22
N GLU A 46 10.95 14.96 -5.38
CA GLU A 46 12.17 14.53 -4.67
C GLU A 46 12.08 14.67 -3.14
N ASP A 47 11.26 15.58 -2.63
CA ASP A 47 10.99 15.79 -1.19
C ASP A 47 9.82 14.95 -0.66
N ALA A 48 9.35 13.97 -1.43
CA ALA A 48 8.32 13.02 -1.03
C ALA A 48 8.87 11.59 -0.92
N ILE A 49 8.35 10.85 0.06
CA ILE A 49 8.61 9.42 0.25
C ILE A 49 7.31 8.62 0.21
N LEU A 50 7.43 7.31 -0.02
CA LEU A 50 6.33 6.35 0.01
C LEU A 50 6.55 5.31 1.11
N LEU A 51 5.59 5.21 2.03
CA LEU A 51 5.45 4.08 2.93
C LEU A 51 4.45 3.10 2.32
N TYR A 52 4.92 1.90 1.97
CA TYR A 52 4.14 0.87 1.31
C TYR A 52 3.83 -0.25 2.29
N PHE A 53 2.60 -0.32 2.78
CA PHE A 53 2.14 -1.36 3.70
C PHE A 53 1.53 -2.51 2.90
N SER A 54 2.34 -3.52 2.61
CA SER A 54 1.96 -4.72 1.88
C SER A 54 1.35 -5.76 2.81
N TYR A 55 0.43 -6.57 2.29
CA TYR A 55 -0.04 -7.76 3.00
C TYR A 55 0.96 -8.94 2.90
N LEU A 56 1.94 -8.85 2.00
CA LEU A 56 3.04 -9.80 1.93
C LEU A 56 3.96 -9.62 3.13
N THR A 57 4.57 -10.69 3.61
CA THR A 57 5.68 -10.58 4.57
C THR A 57 6.90 -9.96 3.89
N ILE A 58 7.79 -9.31 4.65
CA ILE A 58 9.03 -8.74 4.09
C ILE A 58 9.88 -9.84 3.44
N ASN A 59 9.86 -11.05 4.00
CA ASN A 59 10.49 -12.22 3.40
C ASN A 59 9.85 -12.59 2.06
N GLU A 60 8.53 -12.52 1.89
CA GLU A 60 7.89 -12.74 0.58
C GLU A 60 8.26 -11.65 -0.43
N VAL A 61 8.36 -10.39 0.02
CA VAL A 61 8.77 -9.26 -0.84
C VAL A 61 10.24 -9.40 -1.27
N ASP A 62 11.14 -9.72 -0.33
CA ASP A 62 12.57 -9.79 -0.57
C ASP A 62 12.99 -11.13 -1.20
N ARG A 63 12.35 -12.25 -0.84
CA ARG A 63 12.54 -13.57 -1.49
C ARG A 63 11.77 -13.71 -2.80
N GLY A 64 11.02 -12.71 -3.24
CA GLY A 64 10.31 -12.70 -4.53
C GLY A 64 11.22 -12.85 -5.76
N LEU A 65 12.43 -13.34 -5.60
CA LEU A 65 13.55 -13.40 -6.53
C LEU A 65 13.97 -14.82 -6.92
N GLU A 66 13.67 -15.87 -6.15
CA GLU A 66 14.20 -17.19 -6.52
C GLU A 66 13.39 -17.88 -7.62
N ASP A 67 12.04 -17.75 -7.64
CA ASP A 67 11.24 -18.15 -8.81
C ASP A 67 9.81 -17.57 -8.81
N LEU A 68 9.60 -16.42 -9.47
CA LEU A 68 8.26 -15.83 -9.68
C LEU A 68 7.28 -16.80 -10.39
N SER A 69 7.78 -17.74 -11.19
CA SER A 69 6.93 -18.69 -11.92
C SER A 69 6.28 -19.73 -10.99
N THR A 70 6.86 -19.97 -9.81
CA THR A 70 6.31 -20.89 -8.80
C THR A 70 5.19 -20.27 -7.96
N ILE A 71 5.03 -18.95 -7.97
CA ILE A 71 3.96 -18.28 -7.25
C ILE A 71 2.66 -18.48 -8.03
N THR A 72 1.82 -19.39 -7.54
CA THR A 72 0.53 -19.71 -8.16
C THR A 72 -0.50 -18.60 -7.99
N ASN A 73 -0.34 -17.73 -6.98
CA ASN A 73 -1.22 -16.59 -6.76
C ASN A 73 -0.82 -15.41 -7.67
N LYS A 74 -1.63 -15.15 -8.71
CA LYS A 74 -1.39 -14.06 -9.65
C LYS A 74 -1.35 -12.70 -8.95
N ILE A 75 -2.27 -12.45 -8.01
CA ILE A 75 -2.34 -11.17 -7.29
C ILE A 75 -1.06 -10.91 -6.50
N LYS A 76 -0.52 -11.93 -5.82
CA LYS A 76 0.77 -11.82 -5.14
C LYS A 76 1.92 -11.52 -6.10
N ARG A 77 1.97 -12.16 -7.27
CA ARG A 77 2.97 -11.86 -8.31
C ARG A 77 2.89 -10.40 -8.76
N ASP A 78 1.69 -9.95 -9.11
CA ASP A 78 1.45 -8.57 -9.56
C ASP A 78 1.89 -7.55 -8.50
N GLU A 79 1.64 -7.81 -7.22
CA GLU A 79 2.07 -6.93 -6.13
C GLU A 79 3.60 -6.91 -5.96
N ILE A 80 4.26 -8.07 -6.02
CA ILE A 80 5.74 -8.16 -5.97
C ILE A 80 6.35 -7.38 -7.14
N GLU A 81 5.84 -7.57 -8.35
CA GLU A 81 6.29 -6.83 -9.54
C GLU A 81 6.09 -5.32 -9.39
N ARG A 82 4.94 -4.90 -8.86
CA ARG A 82 4.66 -3.50 -8.55
C ARG A 82 5.66 -2.94 -7.54
N ILE A 83 5.90 -3.63 -6.42
CA ILE A 83 6.87 -3.20 -5.41
C ILE A 83 8.27 -3.08 -6.03
N LYS A 84 8.70 -4.04 -6.85
CA LYS A 84 10.00 -3.98 -7.56
C LYS A 84 10.07 -2.76 -8.49
N LYS A 85 9.03 -2.51 -9.29
CA LYS A 85 8.94 -1.35 -10.18
C LYS A 85 9.04 -0.04 -9.39
N VAL A 86 8.29 0.08 -8.29
CA VAL A 86 8.28 1.31 -7.47
C VAL A 86 9.60 1.48 -6.71
N LYS A 87 10.24 0.40 -6.22
CA LYS A 87 11.60 0.45 -5.66
C LYS A 87 12.61 0.96 -6.68
N ALA A 88 12.56 0.48 -7.92
CA ALA A 88 13.44 0.97 -8.98
C ALA A 88 13.20 2.45 -9.30
N MET A 89 11.95 2.90 -9.26
CA MET A 89 11.53 4.27 -9.55
C MET A 89 11.89 5.27 -8.44
N LEU A 90 11.62 4.93 -7.18
CA LEU A 90 11.77 5.85 -6.04
C LEU A 90 13.11 5.70 -5.31
N GLY A 91 13.84 4.62 -5.55
CA GLY A 91 15.12 4.34 -4.91
C GLY A 91 14.99 4.24 -3.38
N ASN A 92 15.79 5.02 -2.65
CA ASN A 92 15.73 5.06 -1.19
C ASN A 92 14.47 5.71 -0.63
N ARG A 93 13.65 6.39 -1.46
CA ARG A 93 12.44 7.11 -1.03
C ARG A 93 11.22 6.22 -0.82
N ILE A 94 11.34 4.90 -0.94
CA ILE A 94 10.30 3.95 -0.58
C ILE A 94 10.74 3.08 0.59
N ILE A 95 9.85 2.92 1.57
CA ILE A 95 9.98 1.96 2.66
C ILE A 95 8.81 0.98 2.58
N VAL A 96 9.11 -0.31 2.49
CA VAL A 96 8.08 -1.36 2.40
C VAL A 96 7.95 -2.04 3.75
N PHE A 97 6.72 -2.08 4.27
CA PHE A 97 6.35 -2.81 5.47
C PHE A 97 5.51 -4.01 5.07
N GLY A 98 5.89 -5.19 5.56
CA GLY A 98 5.07 -6.38 5.40
C GLY A 98 4.08 -6.58 6.55
N TRP A 99 3.06 -7.42 6.34
CA TRP A 99 1.97 -7.65 7.29
C TRP A 99 2.39 -7.95 8.73
N LEU A 100 3.44 -8.76 8.91
CA LEU A 100 3.96 -9.16 10.23
C LEU A 100 5.07 -8.25 10.77
N ALA A 101 5.49 -7.25 9.99
CA ALA A 101 6.59 -6.35 10.31
C ALA A 101 6.12 -4.90 10.42
N MET A 102 4.84 -4.71 10.80
CA MET A 102 4.33 -3.37 11.02
C MET A 102 5.08 -2.73 12.20
N PRO A 103 5.78 -1.60 11.98
CA PRO A 103 6.55 -0.93 13.01
C PRO A 103 5.68 -0.54 14.22
N ASN A 104 6.14 -0.88 15.42
CA ASN A 104 5.56 -0.35 16.66
C ASN A 104 5.74 1.18 16.70
N PHE A 105 4.88 1.90 17.42
CA PHE A 105 4.81 3.37 17.45
C PHE A 105 6.15 4.11 17.62
N GLU A 106 7.14 3.53 18.32
CA GLU A 106 8.45 4.17 18.56
C GLU A 106 9.48 3.97 17.44
N SER A 107 9.11 3.34 16.32
CA SER A 107 10.08 2.92 15.31
C SER A 107 10.11 3.74 14.03
N PHE A 108 9.09 4.54 13.68
CA PHE A 108 9.15 5.32 12.43
C PHE A 108 10.22 6.41 12.48
N ASP A 109 10.36 7.15 13.59
CA ASP A 109 11.41 8.17 13.70
C ASP A 109 12.82 7.58 13.58
N LYS A 110 13.05 6.41 14.20
CA LYS A 110 14.30 5.65 14.08
C LYS A 110 14.53 5.17 12.65
N ILE A 111 13.50 4.66 11.99
CA ILE A 111 13.57 4.24 10.58
C ILE A 111 13.94 5.43 9.70
N PHE A 112 13.25 6.56 9.85
CA PHE A 112 13.48 7.76 9.04
C PHE A 112 14.90 8.30 9.24
N THR A 113 15.34 8.36 10.50
CA THR A 113 16.72 8.74 10.84
C THR A 113 17.74 7.79 10.21
N SER A 114 17.50 6.46 10.28
CA SER A 114 18.40 5.46 9.68
C SER A 114 18.47 5.54 8.15
N CYS A 115 17.39 6.00 7.51
CA CYS A 115 17.33 6.26 6.07
C CYS A 115 17.89 7.65 5.70
N GLY A 116 18.35 8.44 6.66
CA GLY A 116 18.88 9.78 6.44
C GLY A 116 17.81 10.81 6.08
N PHE A 117 16.55 10.57 6.46
CA PHE A 117 15.46 11.53 6.30
C PHE A 117 15.40 12.50 7.47
N THR A 118 15.09 13.74 7.16
CA THR A 118 14.80 14.80 8.12
C THR A 118 13.47 15.45 7.75
N TYR A 119 12.73 15.96 8.71
CA TYR A 119 11.40 16.52 8.47
C TYR A 119 11.04 17.56 9.53
N VAL A 120 10.08 18.43 9.20
CA VAL A 120 9.56 19.44 10.13
C VAL A 120 8.10 19.07 10.40
N PRO A 121 7.76 18.52 11.58
CA PRO A 121 6.46 17.88 11.80
C PRO A 121 5.25 18.77 11.47
N LYS A 122 5.34 20.08 11.75
CA LYS A 122 4.26 21.04 11.48
C LYS A 122 4.07 21.36 9.99
N GLU A 123 5.08 21.15 9.16
CA GLU A 123 5.08 21.47 7.73
C GLU A 123 4.91 20.22 6.87
N THR A 124 5.34 19.05 7.36
CA THR A 124 5.25 17.78 6.64
C THR A 124 3.80 17.32 6.52
N LYS A 125 3.39 16.99 5.29
CA LYS A 125 2.06 16.45 4.95
C LYS A 125 2.08 14.94 4.86
N ILE A 126 0.96 14.30 5.22
CA ILE A 126 0.75 12.86 5.04
C ILE A 126 -0.40 12.68 4.05
N HIS A 127 -0.16 11.98 2.95
CA HIS A 127 -1.19 11.62 1.97
C HIS A 127 -1.45 10.12 2.09
N ALA A 128 -2.61 9.74 2.63
CA ALA A 128 -2.93 8.36 2.94
C ALA A 128 -4.03 7.82 2.03
N TYR A 129 -3.79 6.64 1.46
CA TYR A 129 -4.70 5.95 0.57
C TYR A 129 -4.43 4.45 0.54
N GLY A 130 -5.32 3.69 -0.08
CA GLY A 130 -5.20 2.24 -0.16
C GLY A 130 -6.54 1.56 -0.01
N GLU A 131 -6.53 0.27 0.21
CA GLU A 131 -7.75 -0.50 -0.04
C GLU A 131 -8.85 -0.23 0.98
N ILE A 132 -8.62 -0.45 2.28
CA ILE A 132 -9.67 -0.28 3.29
C ILE A 132 -9.50 1.08 3.98
N LEU A 133 -10.13 2.13 3.45
CA LEU A 133 -9.92 3.51 3.91
C LEU A 133 -10.24 3.71 5.40
N GLY A 134 -11.49 3.43 5.79
CA GLY A 134 -12.02 3.79 7.10
C GLY A 134 -11.46 2.98 8.26
N MET A 135 -10.69 1.93 7.99
CA MET A 135 -10.07 1.10 9.02
C MET A 135 -8.55 1.08 8.87
N CYS A 136 -8.05 0.50 7.78
CA CYS A 136 -6.61 0.24 7.64
C CYS A 136 -5.84 1.52 7.27
N VAL A 137 -6.32 2.30 6.31
CA VAL A 137 -5.61 3.53 5.89
C VAL A 137 -5.61 4.55 7.03
N TRP A 138 -6.77 4.79 7.66
CA TRP A 138 -6.88 5.72 8.79
C TRP A 138 -6.00 5.31 9.96
N ALA A 139 -6.02 4.04 10.37
CA ALA A 139 -5.18 3.58 11.48
C ALA A 139 -3.69 3.80 11.16
N ASN A 140 -3.23 3.39 9.99
CA ASN A 140 -1.82 3.53 9.61
C ASN A 140 -1.38 5.00 9.49
N ALA A 141 -2.19 5.86 8.89
CA ALA A 141 -1.86 7.27 8.75
C ALA A 141 -1.76 7.99 10.09
N ASN A 142 -2.72 7.75 10.99
CA ASN A 142 -2.70 8.32 12.33
C ASN A 142 -1.51 7.78 13.14
N ASN A 143 -1.18 6.49 13.01
CA ASN A 143 -0.04 5.89 13.68
C ASN A 143 1.29 6.49 13.22
N VAL A 144 1.47 6.68 11.91
CA VAL A 144 2.65 7.36 11.36
C VAL A 144 2.71 8.81 11.84
N ALA A 145 1.60 9.54 11.78
CA ALA A 145 1.53 10.93 12.21
C ALA A 145 1.90 11.08 13.69
N GLN A 146 1.31 10.26 14.55
CA GLN A 146 1.60 10.25 15.98
C GLN A 146 3.07 9.91 16.26
N SER A 147 3.62 8.90 15.59
CA SER A 147 5.02 8.47 15.76
C SER A 147 6.01 9.58 15.41
N LEU A 148 5.73 10.33 14.34
CA LEU A 148 6.59 11.40 13.84
C LEU A 148 6.22 12.78 14.44
N GLY A 149 5.25 12.85 15.35
CA GLY A 149 4.78 14.13 15.91
C GLY A 149 4.14 15.07 14.88
N ILE A 150 3.71 14.55 13.73
CA ILE A 150 3.03 15.31 12.68
C ILE A 150 1.57 15.54 13.12
N PRO A 151 1.06 16.78 13.12
CA PRO A 151 -0.32 17.06 13.51
C PRO A 151 -1.33 16.34 12.62
N ASN A 152 -2.42 15.81 13.19
CA ASN A 152 -3.48 15.17 12.40
C ASN A 152 -4.11 16.08 11.34
N SER A 153 -4.06 17.41 11.52
CA SER A 153 -4.49 18.39 10.51
C SER A 153 -3.64 18.39 9.24
N ASN A 154 -2.48 17.74 9.25
CA ASN A 154 -1.61 17.55 8.09
C ASN A 154 -1.86 16.24 7.35
N ILE A 155 -2.83 15.42 7.79
CA ILE A 155 -3.20 14.18 7.12
C ILE A 155 -4.31 14.47 6.10
N GLU A 156 -4.07 14.08 4.85
CA GLU A 156 -5.05 14.06 3.77
C GLU A 156 -5.38 12.61 3.40
N TYR A 157 -6.66 12.25 3.50
CA TYR A 157 -7.17 10.95 3.10
C TYR A 157 -7.69 11.00 1.66
N ASN A 158 -7.02 10.32 0.74
CA ASN A 158 -7.40 10.36 -0.67
C ASN A 158 -8.46 9.29 -0.98
N LEU A 159 -9.73 9.72 -0.97
CA LEU A 159 -10.90 8.87 -1.27
C LEU A 159 -10.83 8.26 -2.68
N GLU A 160 -10.35 9.03 -3.65
CA GLU A 160 -10.29 8.59 -5.03
C GLU A 160 -9.29 7.46 -5.28
N LYS A 161 -8.26 7.37 -4.44
CA LYS A 161 -7.21 6.33 -4.47
C LYS A 161 -7.46 5.22 -3.43
N SER A 162 -8.68 5.12 -2.91
CA SER A 162 -9.02 4.16 -1.87
C SER A 162 -10.35 3.46 -2.11
N LEU A 163 -10.56 2.26 -1.54
CA LEU A 163 -11.92 1.74 -1.37
C LEU A 163 -12.47 2.21 -0.02
N THR A 164 -13.77 2.46 -0.02
CA THR A 164 -14.51 2.52 1.24
C THR A 164 -14.72 1.11 1.78
N ASN A 165 -15.16 0.98 3.03
CA ASN A 165 -15.56 -0.31 3.58
C ASN A 165 -16.64 -0.98 2.70
N ASN A 166 -17.57 -0.19 2.16
CA ASN A 166 -18.60 -0.69 1.26
C ASN A 166 -18.02 -1.19 -0.08
N GLY A 167 -17.07 -0.45 -0.66
CA GLY A 167 -16.39 -0.89 -1.89
C GLY A 167 -15.57 -2.17 -1.68
N SER A 168 -14.96 -2.33 -0.50
CA SER A 168 -14.27 -3.57 -0.13
C SER A 168 -15.26 -4.73 0.00
N GLN A 169 -16.40 -4.51 0.67
CA GLN A 169 -17.45 -5.52 0.81
C GLN A 169 -18.09 -5.91 -0.52
N GLU A 170 -18.25 -4.96 -1.45
CA GLU A 170 -18.73 -5.22 -2.80
C GLU A 170 -17.82 -6.20 -3.54
N ILE A 171 -16.50 -6.01 -3.46
CA ILE A 171 -15.52 -6.93 -4.02
C ILE A 171 -15.63 -8.32 -3.38
N LEU A 172 -15.72 -8.40 -2.05
CA LEU A 172 -15.86 -9.68 -1.35
C LEU A 172 -17.16 -10.40 -1.74
N ASN A 173 -18.28 -9.69 -1.86
CA ASN A 173 -19.56 -10.26 -2.28
C ASN A 173 -19.51 -10.73 -3.75
N TRP A 174 -18.89 -9.95 -4.63
CA TRP A 174 -18.67 -10.33 -6.02
C TRP A 174 -17.86 -11.63 -6.11
N GLN A 175 -16.86 -11.80 -5.22
CA GLN A 175 -16.10 -13.05 -5.15
C GLN A 175 -16.98 -14.23 -4.75
N VAL A 176 -17.75 -14.11 -3.66
CA VAL A 176 -18.65 -15.19 -3.22
C VAL A 176 -19.61 -15.61 -4.34
N PHE A 177 -20.19 -14.65 -5.07
CA PHE A 177 -21.09 -14.94 -6.20
C PHE A 177 -20.40 -15.67 -7.36
N LYS A 178 -19.15 -15.33 -7.65
CA LYS A 178 -18.35 -16.05 -8.65
C LYS A 178 -18.03 -17.48 -8.20
N MET A 179 -17.91 -17.73 -6.89
CA MET A 179 -17.55 -19.05 -6.34
C MET A 179 -18.74 -19.98 -6.55
N ASP A 180 -19.92 -19.51 -6.14
CA ASP A 180 -21.18 -20.25 -6.25
C ASP A 180 -21.46 -20.67 -7.71
N LYS A 181 -21.23 -19.77 -8.66
CA LYS A 181 -21.33 -20.10 -10.09
C LYS A 181 -20.31 -21.12 -10.56
N SER A 182 -19.08 -21.12 -10.05
CA SER A 182 -18.08 -22.12 -10.44
C SER A 182 -18.42 -23.54 -9.95
N PHE A 183 -19.19 -23.67 -8.87
CA PHE A 183 -19.68 -24.98 -8.38
C PHE A 183 -20.93 -25.47 -9.11
N LEU A 184 -21.73 -24.57 -9.69
CA LEU A 184 -22.93 -24.94 -10.46
C LEU A 184 -22.63 -25.45 -11.87
N PHE A 185 -21.40 -25.27 -12.37
CA PHE A 185 -20.99 -25.68 -13.72
C PHE A 185 -19.74 -26.58 -13.73
N ALA A 186 -19.34 -27.13 -12.58
CA ALA A 186 -18.30 -28.15 -12.44
C ALA A 186 -18.95 -29.53 -12.17
#